data_AF-M3EK35-F1
#
_entry.id   AF-M3EK35-F1
#
_cell.length_a   1.000
_cell.length_b   1.000
_cell.length_c   1.000
_cell.angle_alpha   90.00
_cell.angle_beta   90.00
_cell.angle_gamma   90.00
#
_symmetry.space_group_name_H-M   'P 1'
#
loop_
_entity.id
_entity.type
_entity.pdbx_description
1 polymer ?
#
loop_
_entity_poly.entity_id
_entity_poly.type
_entity_poly.pdbx_seq_one_letter_code
_entity_poly.pdbx_strand_id
1 'polypeptide(L)' 'MAEARQATVPLLLLLQWDDEGIPGNGPWTFDAFGSEEKALHANPGGHTGTPWFELEDACRFLDPHLQ' A
#
# COMPACT_ATOMS: atom_id res chain seq x y z
N MET A 1 -7.45 -9.74 -11.14
CA MET A 1 -6.27 -10.32 -10.45
C MET A 1 -5.12 -10.55 -11.41
N ALA A 2 -5.38 -10.99 -12.65
CA ALA A 2 -4.33 -11.11 -13.68
C ALA A 2 -3.70 -9.75 -14.03
N GLU A 3 -4.46 -8.67 -13.89
CA GLU A 3 -4.06 -7.29 -14.15
C GLU A 3 -3.12 -6.75 -13.06
N ALA A 4 -3.38 -7.05 -11.78
CA ALA A 4 -2.52 -6.62 -10.68
C ALA A 4 -1.10 -7.19 -10.79
N ARG A 5 -0.96 -8.40 -11.32
CA ARG A 5 0.36 -9.02 -11.59
C ARG A 5 1.19 -8.25 -12.61
N GLN A 6 0.59 -7.40 -13.43
CA GLN A 6 1.30 -6.59 -14.42
C GLN A 6 1.92 -5.33 -13.81
N ALA A 7 1.51 -4.94 -12.60
CA ALA A 7 2.18 -3.87 -11.87
C ALA A 7 3.46 -4.41 -11.22
N THR A 8 4.58 -4.15 -11.91
CA THR A 8 5.92 -4.61 -11.53
C THR A 8 6.85 -3.47 -11.07
N VAL A 9 6.33 -2.25 -10.97
CA VAL A 9 7.07 -1.08 -10.45
C VAL A 9 7.20 -1.15 -8.93
N PRO A 10 8.18 -0.46 -8.32
CA PRO A 10 8.25 -0.34 -6.86
C PRO A 10 6.92 0.12 -6.26
N LEU A 11 6.48 -0.51 -5.18
CA LEU A 11 5.15 -0.33 -4.62
C LEU A 11 5.15 -0.19 -3.08
N LEU A 12 4.59 0.92 -2.59
CA LEU A 12 4.20 1.08 -1.18
C LEU A 12 2.67 1.04 -1.08
N LEU A 13 2.13 0.04 -0.38
CA LEU A 13 0.69 -0.11 -0.13
C LEU A 13 0.37 0.37 1.29
N LEU A 14 -0.53 1.35 1.42
CA LEU A 14 -1.09 1.77 2.70
C LEU A 14 -2.46 1.12 2.90
N LEU A 15 -2.62 0.37 3.99
CA LEU A 15 -3.87 -0.29 4.36
C LEU A 15 -4.35 0.26 5.70
N GLN A 16 -5.60 0.72 5.73
CA GLN A 16 -6.31 1.02 6.97
C GLN A 16 -7.04 -0.25 7.42
N TRP A 17 -6.67 -0.79 8.59
CA TRP A 17 -7.08 -2.11 9.06
C TRP A 17 -8.57 -2.18 9.42
N ASP A 18 -9.12 -1.07 9.92
CA ASP A 18 -10.52 -0.96 10.35
C ASP A 18 -11.37 -0.23 9.29
N ASP A 19 -10.90 -0.15 8.04
CA ASP A 19 -11.63 0.52 6.96
C ASP A 19 -12.82 -0.33 6.50
N GLU A 20 -14.03 0.15 6.81
CA GLU A 20 -15.29 -0.46 6.39
C GLU A 20 -15.44 -0.53 4.86
N GLY A 21 -14.71 0.30 4.12
CA GLY A 21 -14.66 0.30 2.66
C GLY A 21 -13.73 -0.77 2.06
N ILE A 22 -12.89 -1.43 2.87
CA ILE A 22 -11.98 -2.50 2.43
C ILE A 22 -12.42 -3.81 3.09
N PRO A 23 -13.29 -4.61 2.43
CA PRO A 23 -13.87 -5.80 3.04
C PRO A 23 -12.83 -6.93 3.15
N GLY A 24 -12.08 -6.99 4.26
CA GLY A 24 -11.28 -8.14 4.73
C GLY A 24 -10.19 -8.68 3.80
N ASN A 25 -10.10 -8.18 2.58
CA ASN A 25 -9.23 -8.65 1.50
C ASN A 25 -8.10 -7.68 1.15
N GLY A 26 -7.96 -6.60 1.93
CA GLY A 26 -6.84 -5.68 1.87
C GLY A 26 -5.48 -6.38 1.83
N PRO A 27 -5.20 -7.35 2.75
CA PRO A 27 -3.92 -8.07 2.76
C PRO A 27 -3.66 -8.91 1.50
N TRP A 28 -4.69 -9.53 0.91
CA TRP A 28 -4.52 -10.39 -0.27
C TRP A 28 -4.18 -9.61 -1.54
N THR A 29 -4.49 -8.31 -1.57
CA THR A 29 -4.17 -7.44 -2.70
C THR A 29 -2.66 -7.20 -2.80
N PHE A 30 -1.97 -7.18 -1.67
CA PHE A 30 -0.50 -7.07 -1.63
C PHE A 30 0.18 -8.23 -2.39
N ASP A 31 -0.30 -9.45 -2.18
CA ASP A 31 0.26 -10.64 -2.84
C ASP A 31 -0.06 -10.70 -4.33
N ALA A 32 -1.13 -10.01 -4.77
CA ALA A 32 -1.54 -9.99 -6.17
C ALA A 32 -0.59 -9.16 -7.07
N PHE A 33 0.14 -8.19 -6.51
CA PHE A 33 1.07 -7.35 -7.26
C PHE A 33 2.36 -8.10 -7.61
N GLY A 34 2.80 -7.92 -8.87
CA GLY A 34 4.00 -8.56 -9.42
C GLY A 34 5.32 -7.85 -9.10
N SER A 35 5.28 -6.76 -8.34
CA SER A 35 6.48 -6.01 -7.94
C SER A 35 7.41 -6.84 -7.05
N GLU A 36 8.70 -6.80 -7.38
CA GLU A 36 9.78 -7.39 -6.58
C GLU A 36 10.21 -6.46 -5.42
N GLU A 37 9.93 -5.17 -5.54
CA GLU A 37 10.18 -4.16 -4.52
C GLU A 37 8.84 -3.63 -4.00
N LYS A 38 8.26 -4.34 -3.03
CA LYS A 38 6.97 -3.97 -2.44
C LYS A 38 6.95 -4.02 -0.92
N ALA A 39 6.29 -3.04 -0.32
CA ALA A 39 6.04 -2.96 1.11
C ALA A 39 4.55 -2.68 1.38
N LEU A 40 4.04 -3.20 2.51
CA LEU A 40 2.70 -2.95 3.03
C LEU A 40 2.81 -2.34 4.42
N HIS A 41 2.25 -1.15 4.60
CA HIS A 41 2.04 -0.55 5.91
C HIS A 41 0.56 -0.67 6.28
N ALA A 42 0.26 -1.46 7.30
CA ALA A 42 -1.09 -1.65 7.83
C ALA A 42 -1.24 -0.86 9.13
N ASN A 43 -2.17 0.08 9.15
CA ASN A 43 -2.39 0.98 10.28
C ASN A 43 -3.79 0.78 10.86
N PRO A 44 -3.97 0.87 12.20
CA PRO A 44 -5.29 0.89 12.81
C PRO A 44 -6.04 2.18 12.46
N GLY A 45 -7.37 2.12 12.45
CA GLY A 45 -8.24 3.23 12.09
C GLY A 45 -9.02 3.01 10.79
N GLY A 46 -10.09 3.79 10.63
CA GLY A 46 -10.94 3.73 9.44
C GLY A 46 -10.33 4.45 8.24
N HIS A 47 -11.11 4.65 7.18
CA HIS A 47 -10.66 5.20 5.89
C HIS A 47 -9.82 6.49 5.97
N THR A 48 -10.15 7.39 6.90
CA THR A 48 -9.44 8.67 7.10
C THR A 48 -8.40 8.61 8.23
N GLY A 49 -8.07 7.40 8.70
CA GLY A 49 -7.24 7.13 9.87
C GLY A 49 -5.74 7.07 9.59
N THR A 50 -5.30 7.32 8.36
CA THR A 50 -3.88 7.25 7.98
C THR A 50 -3.02 8.10 8.93
N PRO A 51 -2.08 7.49 9.67
CA PRO A 51 -1.24 8.22 10.60
C PRO A 51 -0.40 9.28 9.91
N TRP A 52 -0.12 10.37 10.61
CA TRP A 52 0.63 11.52 10.07
C TRP A 52 2.05 11.16 9.61
N PHE A 53 2.68 10.15 10.24
CA PHE A 53 4.04 9.72 9.89
C PHE A 53 4.11 9.01 8.54
N GLU A 54 3.00 8.46 8.04
CA GLU A 54 2.96 7.81 6.72
C GLU A 54 3.25 8.80 5.58
N LEU A 55 3.06 10.10 5.81
CA LEU A 55 3.46 11.12 4.84
C LEU A 55 4.99 11.14 4.64
N GLU A 56 5.75 11.15 5.73
CA GLU A 56 7.21 11.17 5.67
C GLU A 56 7.75 9.87 5.07
N ASP A 57 7.16 8.74 5.47
CA ASP A 57 7.53 7.43 4.94
C ASP A 57 7.20 7.28 3.45
N ALA A 58 6.06 7.80 2.99
CA ALA A 58 5.70 7.81 1.57
C ALA A 58 6.65 8.69 0.74
N CYS A 59 7.01 9.89 1.23
CA CYS A 59 7.99 10.74 0.56
C CYS A 59 9.35 10.04 0.45
N ARG A 60 9.85 9.47 1.55
CA ARG A 60 11.12 8.72 1.59
C ARG A 60 11.12 7.53 0.62
N PHE A 61 9.98 6.86 0.45
CA PHE A 61 9.82 5.78 -0.53
C PHE A 61 9.81 6.31 -1.98
N LEU A 62 9.11 7.41 -2.25
CA LEU A 62 8.92 7.94 -3.60
C LEU A 62 10.14 8.69 -4.14
N ASP A 63 10.88 9.41 -3.29
CA ASP A 63 12.03 10.25 -3.69
C ASP A 63 13.03 9.57 -4.65
N PRO A 64 13.51 8.33 -4.41
CA PRO A 64 14.41 7.65 -5.35
C PRO A 64 13.75 7.20 -6.66
N HIS A 65 12.42 7.21 -6.76
CA HIS A 65 11.64 6.64 -7.87
C HIS A 65 11.02 7.68 -8.81
N LEU A 66 11.15 8.98 -8.52
CA LEU A 66 10.49 10.08 -9.26
C LEU A 66 11.39 10.78 -10.31
N GLN A 67 12.38 10.09 -10.88
CA GLN A 67 13.32 10.67 -11.85
C GLN A 67 12.82 10.69 -13.29
#